data_AF-D7M6B3-F1
#
_entry.id   AF-D7M6B3-F1
#
_cell.length_a   1.000
_cell.length_b   1.000
_cell.length_c   1.000
_cell.angle_alpha   90.00
_cell.angle_beta   90.00
_cell.angle_gamma   90.00
#
_symmetry.space_group_name_H-M   'P 1'
#
loop_
_entity.id
_entity.type
_entity.pdbx_description
1 polymer ?
#
loop_
_entity_poly.entity_id
_entity_poly.type
_entity_poly.pdbx_seq_one_letter_code
_entity_poly.pdbx_strand_id
1 'polypeptide(L)'
;MEGGFVSMYVECLSSTTPLIDVFAHLTFFVFSEEEKKYLSIQDVEVKRFNSAKTVWGLSKALSVETLKDRAKGFILYGELHEFGAHVKIVSRPVSFGEDLPFHKFSWTICDFSLLRQNDCVSKTFHMGEKDWTLTLYPKGDSRADGKLSQHLHLADGETLFRGELIFVRVNLQVLDPRGSDHLIGSINGWVMASTKAMGLPQFMPLAKIQGA
;
A
#
# COMPACT_ATOMS: atom_id res chain seq x y z
N MET A 1 -37.24 3.94 23.40
CA MET A 1 -36.03 4.42 24.10
C MET A 1 -34.93 4.41 23.07
N GLU A 2 -34.35 5.55 22.74
CA GLU A 2 -33.21 5.58 21.82
C GLU A 2 -32.03 4.86 22.49
N GLY A 3 -31.54 3.79 21.85
CA GLY A 3 -30.42 3.00 22.35
C GLY A 3 -29.16 3.87 22.46
N GLY A 4 -28.46 3.77 23.59
CA GLY A 4 -27.18 4.44 23.80
C GLY A 4 -26.03 3.73 23.09
N PHE A 5 -24.95 4.47 22.82
CA PHE A 5 -23.72 3.93 22.25
C PHE A 5 -22.51 4.30 23.13
N VAL A 6 -21.55 3.39 23.17
CA VAL A 6 -20.19 3.65 23.64
C VAL A 6 -19.45 4.36 22.51
N SER A 7 -18.88 5.52 22.83
CA SER A 7 -17.98 6.25 21.94
C SER A 7 -16.54 6.10 22.43
N MET A 8 -15.60 5.92 21.53
CA MET A 8 -14.18 5.73 21.86
C MET A 8 -13.33 6.69 21.05
N TYR A 9 -12.41 7.39 21.71
CA TYR A 9 -11.58 8.42 21.09
C TYR A 9 -10.13 8.34 21.56
N VAL A 10 -9.22 8.75 20.70
CA VAL A 10 -7.80 9.00 20.97
C VAL A 10 -7.54 10.47 20.74
N GLU A 11 -6.88 11.11 21.70
CA GLU A 11 -6.42 12.49 21.60
C GLU A 11 -4.89 12.53 21.54
N CYS A 12 -4.36 13.30 20.59
CA CYS A 12 -2.95 13.60 20.51
C CYS A 12 -2.67 14.95 21.17
N LEU A 13 -2.02 14.92 22.34
CA LEU A 13 -1.55 16.10 23.04
C LEU A 13 -0.07 16.31 22.72
N SER A 14 0.29 17.50 22.20
CA SER A 14 1.69 17.89 22.00
C SER A 14 2.10 18.93 23.03
N SER A 15 3.31 18.80 23.57
CA SER A 15 3.98 19.84 24.36
C SER A 15 4.68 20.89 23.49
N THR A 16 4.85 20.64 22.19
CA THR A 16 5.50 21.54 21.24
C THR A 16 4.49 22.15 20.26
N THR A 17 4.63 23.46 20.03
CA THR A 17 3.81 24.22 19.07
C THR A 17 4.71 24.77 17.95
N PRO A 18 4.32 24.62 16.67
CA PRO A 18 3.10 23.96 16.18
C PRO A 18 3.19 22.42 16.23
N LEU A 19 2.02 21.77 16.36
CA LEU A 19 1.89 20.31 16.27
C LEU A 19 2.45 19.83 14.92
N ILE A 20 3.44 18.94 14.94
CA ILE A 20 3.86 18.20 13.75
C ILE A 20 2.69 17.32 13.32
N ASP A 21 2.41 17.24 12.02
CA ASP A 21 1.39 16.32 11.50
C ASP A 21 1.76 14.87 11.89
N VAL A 22 0.92 14.22 12.71
CA VAL A 22 1.07 12.81 13.09
C VAL A 22 0.00 12.00 12.38
N PHE A 23 0.41 10.91 11.75
CA PHE A 23 -0.49 10.00 11.04
C PHE A 23 -0.52 8.68 11.78
N ALA A 24 -1.72 8.17 12.08
CA ALA A 24 -1.85 6.92 12.81
C ALA A 24 -3.08 6.11 12.40
N HIS A 25 -2.95 4.79 12.46
CA HIS A 25 -4.09 3.87 12.52
C HIS A 25 -4.54 3.72 13.97
N LEU A 26 -5.86 3.70 14.15
CA LEU A 26 -6.49 3.52 15.45
C LEU A 26 -7.24 2.19 15.45
N THR A 27 -6.94 1.35 16.44
CA THR A 27 -7.72 0.15 16.73
C THR A 27 -8.22 0.25 18.16
N PHE A 28 -9.51 0.14 18.35
CA PHE A 28 -10.15 0.13 19.66
C PHE A 28 -10.46 -1.29 20.09
N PHE A 29 -10.43 -1.54 21.39
CA PHE A 29 -10.65 -2.86 21.97
C PHE A 29 -11.68 -2.79 23.09
N VAL A 30 -12.56 -3.78 23.13
CA VAL A 30 -13.47 -4.02 24.24
C VAL A 30 -13.24 -5.44 24.72
N PHE A 31 -12.91 -5.62 25.99
CA PHE A 31 -12.70 -6.95 26.54
C PHE A 31 -14.02 -7.70 26.71
N SER A 32 -14.04 -8.96 26.27
CA SER A 32 -15.14 -9.90 26.44
C SER A 32 -14.74 -10.91 27.51
N GLU A 33 -15.51 -10.95 28.59
CA GLU A 33 -15.24 -11.79 29.76
C GLU A 33 -15.56 -13.27 29.48
N GLU A 34 -16.57 -13.54 28.65
CA GLU A 34 -16.96 -14.91 28.27
C GLU A 34 -15.89 -15.58 27.41
N GLU A 35 -15.39 -14.87 26.39
CA GLU A 35 -14.39 -15.38 25.45
C GLU A 35 -12.96 -15.22 25.95
N LYS A 36 -12.75 -14.46 27.05
CA LYS A 36 -11.44 -14.02 27.57
C LYS A 36 -10.55 -13.43 26.46
N LYS A 37 -11.16 -12.61 25.59
CA LYS A 37 -10.54 -12.01 24.39
C LYS A 37 -11.03 -10.59 24.19
N TYR A 38 -10.32 -9.84 23.35
CA TYR A 38 -10.75 -8.51 22.94
C TYR A 38 -11.52 -8.56 21.62
N LEU A 39 -12.69 -7.91 21.60
CA LEU A 39 -13.30 -7.45 20.37
C LEU A 39 -12.48 -6.26 19.85
N SER A 40 -11.98 -6.36 18.62
CA SER A 40 -11.23 -5.28 17.97
C SER A 40 -12.10 -4.53 16.97
N ILE A 41 -12.07 -3.21 17.04
CA ILE A 41 -12.79 -2.30 16.16
C ILE A 41 -11.74 -1.40 15.50
N GLN A 42 -11.39 -1.72 14.26
CA GLN A 42 -10.32 -1.03 13.54
C GLN A 42 -10.90 0.01 12.60
N ASP A 43 -10.35 1.23 12.65
CA ASP A 43 -10.58 2.22 11.61
C ASP A 43 -9.60 1.96 10.45
N VAL A 44 -10.15 1.73 9.26
CA VAL A 44 -9.37 1.39 8.06
C VAL A 44 -8.62 2.60 7.50
N GLU A 45 -9.04 3.82 7.86
CA GLU A 45 -8.40 5.04 7.38
C GLU A 45 -7.31 5.53 8.34
N VAL A 46 -6.22 6.05 7.77
CA VAL A 46 -5.20 6.75 8.54
C VAL A 46 -5.74 8.09 9.01
N LYS A 47 -5.58 8.38 10.31
CA LYS A 47 -6.02 9.64 10.91
C LYS A 47 -4.86 10.61 10.99
N ARG A 48 -5.08 11.82 10.48
CA ARG A 48 -4.14 12.94 10.56
C ARG A 48 -4.44 13.77 11.79
N PHE A 49 -3.56 13.71 12.77
CA PHE A 49 -3.54 14.58 13.93
C PHE A 49 -2.73 15.83 13.59
N ASN A 50 -3.32 17.00 13.80
CA ASN A 50 -2.68 18.29 13.60
C ASN A 50 -3.25 19.34 14.55
N SER A 51 -2.75 20.57 14.47
CA SER A 51 -3.22 21.67 15.34
C SER A 51 -4.72 21.97 15.23
N ALA A 52 -5.35 21.65 14.09
CA ALA A 52 -6.79 21.85 13.87
C ALA A 52 -7.64 20.64 14.29
N LYS A 53 -7.05 19.44 14.35
CA LYS A 53 -7.75 18.19 14.67
C LYS A 53 -6.87 17.25 15.47
N THR A 54 -7.03 17.30 16.79
CA THR A 54 -6.26 16.51 17.77
C THR A 54 -6.98 15.26 18.26
N VAL A 55 -8.29 15.13 18.01
CA VAL A 55 -9.12 14.02 18.49
C VAL A 55 -9.69 13.24 17.31
N TRP A 56 -9.55 11.91 17.37
CA TRP A 56 -10.12 10.97 16.41
C TRP A 56 -10.72 9.77 17.13
N GLY A 57 -11.79 9.21 16.57
CA GLY A 57 -12.46 8.07 17.19
C GLY A 57 -13.78 7.71 16.54
N LEU A 58 -14.50 6.81 17.19
CA LEU A 58 -15.76 6.26 16.76
C LEU A 58 -16.86 6.71 17.71
N SER A 59 -17.80 7.52 17.22
CA SER A 59 -18.93 8.00 18.02
C SER A 59 -19.93 6.90 18.38
N LYS A 60 -19.96 5.81 17.62
CA LYS A 60 -20.82 4.65 17.84
C LYS A 60 -20.00 3.35 17.75
N ALA A 61 -18.98 3.22 18.59
CA ALA A 61 -18.09 2.05 18.59
C ALA A 61 -18.85 0.76 18.94
N LEU A 62 -19.71 0.81 19.96
CA LEU A 62 -20.49 -0.34 20.41
C LEU A 62 -21.84 0.12 20.96
N SER A 63 -22.93 -0.60 20.70
CA SER A 63 -24.21 -0.26 21.35
C SER A 63 -24.17 -0.68 22.83
N VAL A 64 -24.83 0.10 23.68
CA VAL A 64 -24.99 -0.22 25.10
C VAL A 64 -25.79 -1.52 25.28
N GLU A 65 -26.69 -1.84 24.35
CA GLU A 65 -27.41 -3.11 24.33
C GLU A 65 -26.47 -4.30 24.15
N THR A 66 -25.54 -4.24 23.18
CA THR A 66 -24.54 -5.29 22.99
C THR A 66 -23.62 -5.41 24.20
N LEU A 67 -23.24 -4.29 24.83
CA LEU A 67 -22.40 -4.30 26.03
C LEU A 67 -23.13 -4.90 27.25
N LYS A 68 -24.47 -4.85 27.27
CA LYS A 68 -25.32 -5.46 28.31
C LYS A 68 -25.68 -6.92 28.01
N ASP A 69 -25.42 -7.39 26.80
CA ASP A 69 -25.82 -8.73 26.37
C ASP A 69 -24.76 -9.76 26.79
N ARG A 70 -25.12 -10.54 27.82
CA ARG A 70 -24.28 -11.63 28.31
C ARG A 70 -23.97 -12.67 27.24
N ALA A 71 -24.87 -12.91 26.28
CA ALA A 71 -24.64 -13.86 25.20
C ALA A 71 -23.66 -13.33 24.13
N LYS A 72 -23.29 -12.04 24.19
CA LYS A 72 -22.20 -11.44 23.39
C LYS A 72 -20.89 -11.39 24.15
N GLY A 73 -20.85 -12.00 25.34
CA GLY A 73 -19.69 -12.05 26.22
C GLY A 73 -19.38 -10.76 26.97
N PHE A 74 -20.32 -9.81 26.98
CA PHE A 74 -20.21 -8.58 27.77
C PHE A 74 -21.19 -8.63 28.94
N ILE A 75 -20.73 -8.27 30.14
CA ILE A 75 -21.55 -8.31 31.35
C ILE A 75 -21.65 -6.89 31.88
N LEU A 76 -22.85 -6.32 31.90
CA LEU A 76 -23.05 -4.98 32.43
C LEU A 76 -24.05 -5.02 33.57
N TYR A 77 -23.53 -5.20 34.79
CA TYR A 77 -24.00 -4.62 36.07
C TYR A 77 -22.94 -4.88 37.16
N GLY A 78 -22.20 -3.83 37.56
CA GLY A 78 -21.30 -3.86 38.73
C GLY A 78 -19.86 -4.33 38.49
N GLU A 79 -19.51 -4.76 37.27
CA GLU A 79 -18.15 -5.20 36.92
C GLU A 79 -17.39 -4.14 36.13
N LEU A 80 -16.05 -4.18 36.23
CA LEU A 80 -15.15 -3.29 35.49
C LEU A 80 -15.07 -3.75 34.03
N HIS A 81 -15.49 -2.88 33.11
CA HIS A 81 -15.22 -3.10 31.69
C HIS A 81 -13.82 -2.61 31.35
N GLU A 82 -13.06 -3.46 30.65
CA GLU A 82 -11.77 -3.07 30.12
C GLU A 82 -11.89 -2.63 28.66
N PHE A 83 -11.36 -1.43 28.41
CA PHE A 83 -11.29 -0.83 27.09
C PHE A 83 -9.84 -0.52 26.75
N GLY A 84 -9.47 -0.73 25.49
CA GLY A 84 -8.14 -0.45 25.00
C GLY A 84 -8.16 0.37 23.72
N ALA A 85 -7.03 1.03 23.45
CA ALA A 85 -6.75 1.62 22.16
C ALA A 85 -5.30 1.30 21.79
N HIS A 86 -5.09 0.83 20.55
CA HIS A 86 -3.77 0.70 19.95
C HIS A 86 -3.61 1.79 18.90
N VAL A 87 -2.52 2.53 19.02
CA VAL A 87 -2.16 3.63 18.11
C VAL A 87 -0.91 3.21 17.38
N LYS A 88 -1.03 2.98 16.08
CA LYS A 88 0.13 2.68 15.22
C LYS A 88 0.46 3.93 14.42
N ILE A 89 1.54 4.61 14.79
CA ILE A 89 2.08 5.73 14.03
C ILE A 89 2.59 5.21 12.68
N VAL A 90 2.25 5.93 11.62
CA VAL A 90 2.65 5.64 10.25
C VAL A 90 3.21 6.90 9.59
N SER A 91 3.99 6.71 8.54
CA SER A 91 4.36 7.80 7.64
C SER A 91 3.12 8.46 7.06
N ARG A 92 3.23 9.74 6.67
CA ARG A 92 2.17 10.47 5.99
C ARG A 92 1.62 9.62 4.83
N PRO A 93 0.31 9.32 4.80
CA PRO A 93 -0.32 8.73 3.63
C PRO A 93 -0.12 9.72 2.48
N VAL A 94 0.51 9.25 1.42
CA VAL A 94 0.63 10.03 0.20
C VAL A 94 -0.78 10.28 -0.30
N SER A 95 -1.19 11.54 -0.35
CA SER A 95 -2.48 11.91 -0.91
C SER A 95 -2.49 11.47 -2.39
N PHE A 96 -3.57 10.82 -2.81
CA PHE A 96 -3.84 10.63 -4.24
C PHE A 96 -4.12 12.02 -4.83
N GLY A 97 -3.07 12.76 -5.22
CA GLY A 97 -3.21 14.05 -5.87
C GLY A 97 -2.14 15.11 -5.56
N GLU A 98 -1.30 14.93 -4.54
CA GLU A 98 -0.09 15.76 -4.42
C GLU A 98 1.04 15.05 -5.18
N ASP A 99 1.78 15.83 -5.97
CA ASP A 99 2.97 15.39 -6.67
C ASP A 99 3.89 14.65 -5.69
N LEU A 100 3.77 13.31 -5.69
CA LEU A 100 4.87 12.45 -5.34
C LEU A 100 6.06 13.03 -6.09
N PRO A 101 7.20 13.33 -5.43
CA PRO A 101 8.43 13.55 -6.17
C PRO A 101 8.63 12.25 -6.95
N PHE A 102 8.19 12.23 -8.22
CA PHE A 102 8.29 11.07 -9.05
C PHE A 102 9.78 10.80 -9.14
N HIS A 103 10.27 9.81 -8.38
CA HIS A 103 11.59 9.26 -8.62
C HIS A 103 11.50 8.50 -9.93
N LYS A 104 11.37 9.21 -11.06
CA LYS A 104 11.32 8.61 -12.38
C LYS A 104 12.59 7.80 -12.56
N PHE A 105 12.46 6.49 -12.56
CA PHE A 105 13.55 5.63 -12.95
C PHE A 105 13.60 5.60 -14.47
N SER A 106 14.77 5.89 -15.04
CA SER A 106 15.03 5.77 -16.46
C SER A 106 16.27 4.92 -16.67
N TRP A 107 16.18 4.00 -17.61
CA TRP A 107 17.27 3.10 -17.96
C TRP A 107 17.33 3.00 -19.49
N THR A 108 18.51 3.27 -20.02
CA THR A 108 18.80 3.20 -21.45
C THR A 108 19.43 1.87 -21.78
N ILE A 109 18.91 1.21 -22.80
CA ILE A 109 19.47 -0.03 -23.35
C ILE A 109 20.18 0.34 -24.65
N CYS A 110 21.51 0.23 -24.64
CA CYS A 110 22.32 0.41 -25.84
C CYS A 110 22.26 -0.85 -26.72
N ASP A 111 22.43 -0.67 -28.03
CA ASP A 111 22.56 -1.76 -29.00
C ASP A 111 21.41 -2.78 -28.94
N PHE A 112 20.17 -2.29 -28.76
CA PHE A 112 18.97 -3.13 -28.59
C PHE A 112 18.80 -4.18 -29.70
N SER A 113 19.15 -3.84 -30.94
CA SER A 113 19.09 -4.74 -32.10
C SER A 113 20.11 -5.88 -32.04
N LEU A 114 21.20 -5.73 -31.28
CA LEU A 114 22.26 -6.73 -31.10
C LEU A 114 22.05 -7.60 -29.86
N LEU A 115 21.01 -7.36 -29.07
CA LEU A 115 20.71 -8.14 -27.88
C LEU A 115 20.41 -9.60 -28.25
N ARG A 116 21.33 -10.48 -27.84
CA ARG A 116 21.17 -11.93 -27.95
C ARG A 116 20.46 -12.54 -26.74
N GLN A 117 20.42 -11.83 -25.62
CA GLN A 117 19.77 -12.27 -24.39
C GLN A 117 18.24 -12.19 -24.52
N ASN A 118 17.54 -13.08 -23.80
CA ASN A 118 16.08 -13.14 -23.82
C ASN A 118 15.45 -12.03 -22.97
N ASP A 119 16.21 -11.50 -22.02
CA ASP A 119 15.84 -10.47 -21.09
C ASP A 119 16.98 -9.50 -20.82
N CYS A 120 16.63 -8.32 -20.32
CA CYS A 120 17.57 -7.32 -19.84
C CYS A 120 17.03 -6.79 -18.51
N VAL A 121 17.87 -6.79 -17.48
CA VAL A 121 17.51 -6.34 -16.14
C VAL A 121 18.20 -5.01 -15.85
N SER A 122 17.45 -4.06 -15.31
CA SER A 122 17.99 -2.76 -14.90
C SER A 122 18.86 -2.87 -13.65
N LYS A 123 19.60 -1.80 -13.34
CA LYS A 123 20.11 -1.62 -11.97
C LYS A 123 18.95 -1.54 -10.96
N THR A 124 19.23 -1.90 -9.72
CA THR A 124 18.32 -1.69 -8.60
C THR A 124 18.07 -0.20 -8.38
N PHE A 125 16.82 0.16 -8.09
CA PHE A 125 16.43 1.51 -7.73
C PHE A 125 15.50 1.52 -6.53
N HIS A 126 15.69 2.50 -5.65
CA HIS A 126 14.90 2.65 -4.44
C HIS A 126 13.66 3.49 -4.70
N MET A 127 12.48 2.97 -4.36
CA MET A 127 11.20 3.67 -4.48
C MET A 127 10.18 3.12 -3.48
N GLY A 128 9.51 4.02 -2.76
CA GLY A 128 8.47 3.63 -1.81
C GLY A 128 8.99 2.70 -0.71
N GLU A 129 10.15 3.05 -0.13
CA GLU A 129 10.83 2.29 0.94
C GLU A 129 11.28 0.87 0.54
N LYS A 130 11.26 0.57 -0.75
CA LYS A 130 11.64 -0.73 -1.30
C LYS A 130 12.60 -0.59 -2.46
N ASP A 131 13.45 -1.59 -2.62
CA ASP A 131 14.30 -1.71 -3.78
C ASP A 131 13.61 -2.51 -4.89
N TRP A 132 13.72 -2.01 -6.13
CA TRP A 132 13.06 -2.56 -7.31
C TRP A 132 14.03 -2.75 -8.47
N THR A 133 13.69 -3.65 -9.39
CA THR A 133 14.33 -3.80 -10.70
C THR A 133 13.29 -3.83 -11.81
N LEU A 134 13.65 -3.34 -13.00
CA LEU A 134 12.85 -3.43 -14.20
C LEU A 134 13.47 -4.45 -15.15
N THR A 135 12.66 -5.40 -15.61
CA THR A 135 13.07 -6.42 -16.58
C THR A 135 12.33 -6.22 -17.88
N LEU A 136 13.09 -6.08 -18.98
CA LEU A 136 12.56 -6.02 -20.33
C LEU A 136 12.80 -7.36 -21.03
N TYR A 137 11.78 -7.91 -21.67
CA TYR A 137 11.88 -9.09 -22.52
C TYR A 137 11.62 -8.66 -23.98
N PRO A 138 12.68 -8.41 -24.78
CA PRO A 138 12.55 -7.97 -26.17
C PRO A 138 11.66 -8.88 -27.02
N LYS A 139 11.80 -10.19 -26.83
CA LYS A 139 11.05 -11.23 -27.56
C LYS A 139 9.83 -11.74 -26.79
N GLY A 140 9.47 -11.07 -25.70
CA GLY A 140 8.44 -11.52 -24.79
C GLY A 140 8.86 -12.66 -23.88
N ASP A 141 8.01 -12.91 -22.90
CA ASP A 141 8.09 -14.04 -21.97
C ASP A 141 7.18 -15.18 -22.47
N SER A 142 7.04 -16.23 -21.65
CA SER A 142 6.15 -17.37 -21.94
C SER A 142 4.67 -16.99 -22.11
N ARG A 143 4.29 -15.76 -21.73
CA ARG A 143 2.91 -15.24 -21.82
C ARG A 143 2.71 -14.27 -22.98
N ALA A 144 3.79 -13.75 -23.55
CA ALA A 144 3.74 -12.66 -24.52
C ALA A 144 4.01 -13.08 -25.98
N ASP A 145 4.21 -14.37 -26.28
CA ASP A 145 4.25 -14.95 -27.65
C ASP A 145 5.02 -14.08 -28.68
N GLY A 146 6.30 -13.80 -28.40
CA GLY A 146 7.14 -13.00 -29.30
C GLY A 146 7.00 -11.47 -29.16
N LYS A 147 6.12 -10.98 -28.28
CA LYS A 147 5.85 -9.54 -28.09
C LYS A 147 6.63 -8.98 -26.92
N LEU A 148 7.13 -7.75 -27.06
CA LEU A 148 7.83 -7.03 -26.00
C LEU A 148 7.04 -7.08 -24.67
N SER A 149 7.66 -7.50 -23.58
CA SER A 149 7.04 -7.42 -22.26
C SER A 149 7.96 -6.76 -21.25
N GLN A 150 7.36 -6.03 -20.30
CA GLN A 150 8.06 -5.32 -19.24
C GLN A 150 7.53 -5.75 -17.89
N HIS A 151 8.44 -6.00 -16.97
CA HIS A 151 8.10 -6.47 -15.64
C HIS A 151 8.82 -5.61 -14.60
N LEU A 152 8.09 -5.27 -13.55
CA LEU A 152 8.62 -4.63 -12.35
C LEU A 152 8.73 -5.69 -11.26
N HIS A 153 9.90 -5.78 -10.65
CA HIS A 153 10.23 -6.77 -9.64
C HIS A 153 10.67 -6.08 -8.36
N LEU A 154 10.31 -6.65 -7.21
CA LEU A 154 11.06 -6.38 -5.97
C LEU A 154 12.48 -6.90 -6.14
N ALA A 155 13.47 -6.10 -5.77
CA ALA A 155 14.87 -6.44 -5.92
C ALA A 155 15.25 -7.68 -5.11
N ASP A 156 16.27 -8.39 -5.59
CA ASP A 156 16.84 -9.53 -4.88
C ASP A 156 17.41 -9.08 -3.53
N GLY A 157 16.85 -9.61 -2.44
CA GLY A 157 17.16 -9.19 -1.08
C GLY A 157 15.99 -8.53 -0.35
N GLU A 158 15.01 -7.99 -1.09
CA GLU A 158 13.77 -7.50 -0.48
C GLU A 158 12.94 -8.65 0.07
N THR A 159 12.56 -8.49 1.34
CA THR A 159 11.66 -9.39 2.04
C THR A 159 10.42 -8.63 2.47
N LEU A 160 9.28 -9.28 2.27
CA LEU A 160 8.00 -8.84 2.80
C LEU A 160 7.68 -9.71 4.01
N PHE A 161 7.16 -9.09 5.06
CA PHE A 161 6.66 -9.82 6.21
C PHE A 161 5.49 -10.72 5.81
N ARG A 162 5.25 -11.78 6.59
CA ARG A 162 4.14 -12.69 6.34
C ARG A 162 2.81 -11.92 6.45
N GLY A 163 2.07 -11.85 5.35
CA GLY A 163 0.79 -11.12 5.26
C GLY A 163 0.93 -9.64 4.84
N GLU A 164 2.15 -9.16 4.61
CA GLU A 164 2.39 -7.83 4.03
C GLU A 164 2.07 -7.85 2.53
N LEU A 165 1.35 -6.81 2.08
CA LEU A 165 0.96 -6.59 0.70
C LEU A 165 1.36 -5.17 0.30
N ILE A 166 2.02 -5.04 -0.86
CA ILE A 166 2.36 -3.73 -1.43
C ILE A 166 1.46 -3.49 -2.63
N PHE A 167 0.67 -2.42 -2.58
CA PHE A 167 -0.04 -1.95 -3.76
C PHE A 167 0.91 -1.15 -4.64
N VAL A 168 1.06 -1.57 -5.88
CA VAL A 168 1.92 -0.90 -6.86
C VAL A 168 1.06 -0.38 -7.99
N ARG A 169 1.24 0.91 -8.32
CA ARG A 169 0.70 1.53 -9.52
C ARG A 169 1.84 2.26 -10.24
N VAL A 170 2.23 1.78 -11.42
CA VAL A 170 3.29 2.44 -12.19
C VAL A 170 2.88 2.62 -13.65
N ASN A 171 3.39 3.70 -14.23
CA ASN A 171 3.32 3.95 -15.66
C ASN A 171 4.67 3.57 -16.27
N LEU A 172 4.68 2.51 -17.07
CA LEU A 172 5.85 2.06 -17.81
C LEU A 172 5.87 2.73 -19.17
N GLN A 173 7.03 3.25 -19.55
CA GLN A 173 7.21 3.93 -20.84
C GLN A 173 8.45 3.41 -21.56
N VAL A 174 8.29 3.06 -22.84
CA VAL A 174 9.42 2.86 -23.76
C VAL A 174 9.46 4.04 -24.70
N LEU A 175 10.56 4.78 -24.63
CA LEU A 175 10.76 5.98 -25.43
C LEU A 175 11.42 5.60 -26.75
N ASP A 176 10.74 5.82 -27.88
CA ASP A 176 11.39 5.91 -29.19
C ASP A 176 12.29 7.15 -29.22
N PRO A 177 13.62 7.01 -29.43
CA PRO A 177 14.54 8.14 -29.50
C PRO A 177 14.25 9.09 -30.68
N ARG A 178 13.45 8.66 -31.67
CA ARG A 178 13.01 9.51 -32.80
C ARG A 178 11.76 10.34 -32.48
N GLY A 179 11.17 10.17 -31.29
CA GLY A 179 10.05 10.96 -30.80
C GLY A 179 8.71 10.70 -31.49
N SER A 180 8.61 9.64 -32.31
CA SER A 180 7.43 9.39 -33.14
C SER A 180 6.36 8.55 -32.44
N ASP A 181 6.77 7.53 -31.67
CA ASP A 181 5.85 6.60 -30.99
C ASP A 181 6.40 6.19 -29.61
N HIS A 182 5.92 6.83 -28.53
CA HIS A 182 6.18 6.36 -27.17
C HIS A 182 5.17 5.27 -26.79
N LEU A 183 5.65 4.14 -26.28
CA LEU A 183 4.77 3.15 -25.68
C LEU A 183 4.53 3.53 -24.23
N ILE A 184 3.26 3.61 -23.85
CA ILE A 184 2.85 3.87 -22.48
C ILE A 184 1.91 2.74 -22.06
N GLY A 185 2.23 2.11 -20.93
CA GLY A 185 1.37 1.12 -20.28
C GLY A 185 1.30 1.38 -18.79
N SER A 186 0.16 1.06 -18.17
CA SER A 186 -0.01 1.18 -16.72
C SER A 186 -0.22 -0.21 -16.13
N ILE A 187 0.53 -0.53 -15.08
CA ILE A 187 0.25 -1.70 -14.23
C ILE A 187 -0.27 -1.21 -12.89
N ASN A 188 -1.30 -1.90 -12.40
CA ASN A 188 -1.78 -1.77 -11.03
C ASN A 188 -2.02 -3.17 -10.45
N GLY A 189 -1.81 -3.33 -9.14
CA GLY A 189 -1.96 -4.64 -8.51
C GLY A 189 -1.15 -4.77 -7.23
N TRP A 190 -1.29 -5.94 -6.61
CA TRP A 190 -0.70 -6.26 -5.33
C TRP A 190 0.52 -7.16 -5.50
N VAL A 191 1.66 -6.73 -4.95
CA VAL A 191 2.86 -7.53 -4.80
C VAL A 191 2.86 -8.15 -3.40
N MET A 192 3.18 -9.44 -3.34
CA MET A 192 3.17 -10.23 -2.10
C MET A 192 4.39 -11.14 -2.03
N ALA A 193 4.70 -11.68 -0.85
CA ALA A 193 5.91 -12.47 -0.64
C ALA A 193 6.05 -13.67 -1.61
N SER A 194 4.94 -14.30 -2.01
CA SER A 194 4.90 -15.40 -2.98
C SER A 194 4.92 -14.96 -4.45
N THR A 195 4.74 -13.67 -4.72
CA THR A 195 4.61 -13.11 -6.07
C THR A 195 5.33 -11.78 -6.13
N LYS A 196 6.66 -11.85 -6.27
CA LYS A 196 7.58 -10.71 -6.22
C LYS A 196 7.67 -9.90 -7.51
N ALA A 197 6.82 -10.18 -8.49
CA ALA A 197 6.88 -9.63 -9.84
C ALA A 197 5.49 -9.23 -10.34
N MET A 198 5.41 -8.08 -11.01
CA MET A 198 4.24 -7.70 -11.80
C MET A 198 4.66 -7.32 -13.23
N GLY A 199 3.92 -7.85 -14.20
CA GLY A 199 4.23 -7.71 -15.61
C GLY A 199 3.17 -6.99 -16.40
N LEU A 200 3.59 -6.33 -17.47
CA LEU A 200 2.73 -5.90 -18.56
C LEU A 200 3.27 -6.50 -19.87
N PRO A 201 2.53 -7.39 -20.55
CA PRO A 201 2.77 -7.63 -21.96
C PRO A 201 2.42 -6.34 -22.73
N GLN A 202 3.37 -5.79 -23.47
CA GLN A 202 3.12 -4.64 -24.34
C GLN A 202 2.91 -5.11 -25.77
N PHE A 203 1.81 -4.66 -26.37
CA PHE A 203 1.46 -5.02 -27.73
C PHE A 203 2.22 -4.13 -28.73
N MET A 204 3.54 -4.28 -28.81
CA MET A 204 4.33 -3.74 -29.93
C MET A 204 5.12 -4.84 -30.62
N PRO A 205 4.99 -5.00 -31.94
CA PRO A 205 5.85 -5.88 -32.71
C PRO A 205 7.30 -5.41 -32.62
N LEU A 206 8.20 -6.33 -32.30
CA LEU A 206 9.65 -6.09 -32.20
C LEU A 206 10.21 -5.36 -33.45
N ALA A 207 9.66 -5.63 -34.64
CA ALA A 207 10.04 -4.98 -35.89
C ALA A 207 9.87 -3.45 -35.90
N LYS A 208 8.93 -2.88 -35.13
CA LYS A 208 8.78 -1.42 -35.00
C LYS A 208 9.90 -0.79 -34.16
N ILE A 209 10.49 -1.57 -33.26
CA ILE A 209 11.57 -1.13 -32.35
C ILE A 209 12.94 -1.41 -32.99
N GLN A 210 13.06 -2.49 -33.77
CA GLN A 210 14.29 -2.93 -34.45
C GLN A 210 14.49 -2.33 -35.85
N GLY A 211 13.46 -1.77 -36.49
CA GLY A 211 13.58 -1.04 -37.76
C GLY A 211 14.25 0.33 -37.62
N ALA A 212 15.19 0.47 -36.68
CA ALA A 212 15.97 1.66 -36.37
C ALA A 212 17.44 1.42 -36.72
#